data_AF-A0A814HJD7-F1
#
_entry.id   AF-A0A814HJD7-F1
#
_cell.length_a   1.000
_cell.length_b   1.000
_cell.length_c   1.000
_cell.angle_alpha   90.00
_cell.angle_beta   90.00
_cell.angle_gamma   90.00
#
_symmetry.space_group_name_H-M   'P 1'
#
loop_
_entity.id
_entity.type
_entity.pdbx_description
1 polymer ?
#
loop_
_entity_poly.entity_id
_entity_poly.type
_entity_poly.pdbx_seq_one_letter_code
_entity_poly.pdbx_strand_id
1 'polypeptide(L)'
;MSWRIKNDGTYLSDLKTRLAVESRKQCSDMNNKYNSKRFKTQPNINLRYSSKIQFNLTTIIPNIYIEKDEIKFFYIGINASQKQADSSSSIRNSIMNEKYLSSPYVYCEKRSLVRNKDDEKDSKRQRQQLHITGCILACGQNICGQIGMKPNIIERKKPQLVQLFNEENENIVQVCAGAIHSCALTQTGKVFTWGCNDDSALGRLTIEIEDEFQPKQIVLPEAILQIAAGDSFTFARGNSGTIYGCGCFRSTVGILGLLSPKNVEKLPIIIPFNEKIKTIACAADFCLFLTNNGEVYSFGNGETGQLGRDQNKSEYLTNNIIENWLRPSKIPTFENKFIENIWCGGHGFFVKIKEKNKAPYIMACGANSFTQLGIDTKTPVYEPIKVDNFSMIKNIQKIACGLQHTLILDYEGNVFGVGRVDDGRLGVLNLKHNISKPVNIKTLKSIVDIDAGGSVSFAIDQEGNVYSFGMGDTAQTGHGSEDIFEPKLIEGKQLYSRIIHRVTAGAQHTLFLATSK
;
A
#
# COMPACT_ATOMS: atom_id res chain seq x y z
N MET A 1 -34.72 -33.25 -29.28
CA MET A 1 -35.28 -32.39 -30.34
C MET A 1 -34.22 -31.39 -30.76
N SER A 2 -33.79 -31.45 -32.01
CA SER A 2 -32.78 -30.54 -32.57
C SER A 2 -33.39 -29.20 -32.95
N TRP A 3 -32.68 -28.11 -32.68
CA TRP A 3 -32.87 -26.84 -33.40
C TRP A 3 -31.52 -26.33 -33.91
N ARG A 4 -31.43 -26.17 -35.23
CA ARG A 4 -30.40 -25.38 -35.92
C ARG A 4 -30.82 -23.91 -35.87
N ILE A 5 -29.91 -23.01 -35.54
CA ILE A 5 -30.08 -21.58 -35.74
C ILE A 5 -29.18 -21.15 -36.91
N LYS A 6 -29.79 -20.42 -37.86
CA LYS A 6 -29.15 -19.81 -39.02
C LYS A 6 -28.35 -18.57 -38.61
N ASN A 7 -27.22 -18.37 -39.28
CA ASN A 7 -26.36 -17.20 -39.16
C ASN A 7 -26.98 -16.00 -39.89
N ASP A 8 -27.53 -15.07 -39.13
CA ASP A 8 -27.92 -13.76 -39.64
C ASP A 8 -27.24 -12.72 -38.73
N GLY A 9 -26.16 -12.12 -39.22
CA GLY A 9 -25.33 -11.21 -38.45
C GLY A 9 -26.06 -9.93 -38.06
N THR A 10 -26.16 -9.66 -36.75
CA THR A 10 -26.19 -8.32 -36.14
C THR A 10 -26.03 -8.45 -34.61
N TYR A 11 -25.32 -7.49 -34.00
CA TYR A 11 -25.10 -7.25 -32.56
C TYR A 11 -24.18 -8.20 -31.77
N LEU A 12 -22.90 -7.79 -31.65
CA LEU A 12 -21.88 -8.38 -30.76
C LEU A 12 -21.57 -7.46 -29.55
N SER A 13 -22.58 -6.76 -29.03
CA SER A 13 -22.48 -5.94 -27.81
C SER A 13 -23.36 -6.44 -26.65
N ASP A 14 -24.23 -7.43 -26.87
CA ASP A 14 -25.25 -7.84 -25.88
C ASP A 14 -25.00 -9.23 -25.27
N LEU A 15 -23.99 -9.97 -25.74
CA LEU A 15 -23.64 -11.28 -25.19
C LEU A 15 -22.68 -11.21 -23.98
N LYS A 16 -21.89 -10.13 -23.84
CA LYS A 16 -20.98 -9.94 -22.69
C LYS A 16 -21.74 -9.62 -21.39
N THR A 17 -22.91 -9.00 -21.49
CA THR A 17 -23.73 -8.61 -20.34
C THR A 17 -24.52 -9.80 -19.77
N ARG A 18 -24.93 -10.77 -20.59
CA ARG A 18 -25.72 -11.93 -20.13
C ARG A 18 -24.90 -13.02 -19.43
N LEU A 19 -23.65 -13.26 -19.84
CA LEU A 19 -22.78 -14.28 -19.22
C LEU A 19 -22.27 -13.89 -17.82
N ALA A 20 -22.15 -12.60 -17.53
CA ALA A 20 -21.78 -12.10 -16.20
C ALA A 20 -22.95 -12.18 -15.18
N VAL A 21 -24.20 -12.20 -15.65
CA VAL A 21 -25.41 -12.25 -14.81
C VAL A 21 -25.84 -13.69 -14.49
N GLU A 22 -25.67 -14.64 -15.41
CA GLU A 22 -26.04 -16.05 -15.17
C GLU A 22 -25.05 -16.81 -14.27
N SER A 23 -23.77 -16.43 -14.27
CA SER A 23 -22.75 -17.04 -13.39
C SER A 23 -22.93 -16.67 -11.91
N ARG A 24 -23.63 -15.57 -11.59
CA ARG A 24 -23.91 -15.17 -10.19
C ARG A 24 -25.24 -15.70 -9.64
N LYS A 25 -26.23 -16.02 -10.47
CA LYS A 25 -27.48 -16.65 -10.01
C LYS A 25 -27.31 -18.10 -9.52
N GLN A 26 -26.28 -18.82 -9.98
CA GLN A 26 -26.00 -20.18 -9.52
C GLN A 26 -25.32 -20.28 -8.15
N CYS A 27 -24.78 -19.18 -7.60
CA CYS A 27 -24.20 -19.19 -6.24
C CYS A 27 -25.23 -18.90 -5.13
N SER A 28 -26.38 -18.29 -5.44
CA SER A 28 -27.43 -18.00 -4.44
C SER A 28 -28.41 -19.15 -4.21
N ASP A 29 -28.55 -20.08 -5.17
CA ASP A 29 -29.54 -21.18 -5.09
C ASP A 29 -29.02 -22.47 -4.44
N MET A 30 -27.72 -22.56 -4.10
CA MET A 30 -27.15 -23.75 -3.44
C MET A 30 -27.24 -23.77 -1.91
N ASN A 31 -27.81 -22.74 -1.26
CA ASN A 31 -27.94 -22.70 0.20
C ASN A 31 -29.33 -23.04 0.76
N ASN A 32 -30.30 -23.45 -0.08
CA ASN A 32 -31.69 -23.61 0.35
C ASN A 32 -32.36 -24.94 -0.05
N LYS A 33 -31.68 -26.08 0.11
CA LYS A 33 -32.33 -27.38 -0.12
C LYS A 33 -31.69 -28.60 0.56
N TYR A 34 -31.67 -28.66 1.89
CA TYR A 34 -31.68 -29.96 2.59
C TYR A 34 -32.41 -29.88 3.93
N ASN A 35 -33.71 -30.17 3.91
CA ASN A 35 -34.45 -30.61 5.10
C ASN A 35 -35.36 -31.78 4.72
N SER A 36 -35.34 -32.81 5.59
CA SER A 36 -36.19 -34.02 5.64
C SER A 36 -35.79 -35.24 4.77
N LYS A 37 -35.26 -36.30 5.39
CA LYS A 37 -36.01 -37.48 5.90
C LYS A 37 -35.06 -38.60 6.38
N ARG A 38 -35.46 -39.26 7.48
CA ARG A 38 -34.82 -40.37 8.19
C ARG A 38 -34.76 -41.67 7.36
N PHE A 39 -33.72 -42.50 7.57
CA PHE A 39 -33.82 -43.95 7.85
C PHE A 39 -32.60 -44.45 8.66
N LYS A 40 -32.85 -45.35 9.62
CA LYS A 40 -31.89 -46.03 10.51
C LYS A 40 -31.44 -47.36 9.88
N THR A 41 -30.15 -47.73 10.02
CA THR A 41 -29.61 -48.96 10.66
C THR A 41 -28.08 -49.07 10.45
N GLN A 42 -27.38 -49.65 11.43
CA GLN A 42 -25.95 -50.04 11.51
C GLN A 42 -25.90 -51.59 11.73
N PRO A 43 -24.75 -52.32 11.76
CA PRO A 43 -23.32 -51.91 11.68
C PRO A 43 -22.37 -52.84 10.84
N ASN A 44 -21.09 -52.43 10.82
CA ASN A 44 -19.83 -53.19 10.62
C ASN A 44 -19.40 -53.67 9.21
N ILE A 45 -18.30 -53.07 8.70
CA ILE A 45 -17.07 -53.73 8.23
C ILE A 45 -15.92 -52.70 8.33
N ASN A 46 -14.81 -53.11 8.93
CA ASN A 46 -13.54 -52.35 9.04
C ASN A 46 -12.75 -52.44 7.73
N LEU A 47 -12.35 -51.30 7.17
CA LEU A 47 -11.16 -51.19 6.30
C LEU A 47 -10.46 -49.84 6.56
N ARG A 48 -9.20 -49.91 7.04
CA ARG A 48 -8.24 -48.80 7.05
C ARG A 48 -7.80 -48.50 5.63
N TYR A 49 -7.80 -47.23 5.22
CA TYR A 49 -6.71 -46.53 4.49
C TYR A 49 -7.10 -45.06 4.25
N SER A 50 -6.07 -44.29 3.93
CA SER A 50 -5.88 -42.85 4.08
C SER A 50 -6.57 -41.93 3.07
N SER A 51 -6.56 -40.64 3.43
CA SER A 51 -6.47 -39.46 2.55
C SER A 51 -7.61 -39.19 1.54
N LYS A 52 -8.42 -38.16 1.84
CA LYS A 52 -9.06 -37.24 0.88
C LYS A 52 -9.12 -35.87 1.56
N ILE A 53 -8.13 -35.00 1.35
CA ILE A 53 -8.09 -33.99 0.29
C ILE A 53 -9.42 -33.25 0.18
N GLN A 54 -9.53 -32.15 0.92
CA GLN A 54 -10.51 -31.11 0.68
C GLN A 54 -9.85 -30.09 -0.25
N PHE A 55 -10.38 -29.94 -1.46
CA PHE A 55 -9.97 -28.86 -2.36
C PHE A 55 -10.45 -27.53 -1.78
N ASN A 56 -9.53 -26.73 -1.24
CA ASN A 56 -9.76 -25.30 -1.09
C ASN A 56 -9.57 -24.67 -2.46
N LEU A 57 -10.61 -24.03 -2.98
CA LEU A 57 -10.52 -23.14 -4.14
C LEU A 57 -9.69 -21.93 -3.74
N THR A 58 -8.38 -22.01 -3.94
CA THR A 58 -7.50 -20.85 -4.04
C THR A 58 -7.90 -20.06 -5.28
N THR A 59 -8.24 -18.79 -5.11
CA THR A 59 -8.32 -17.82 -6.20
C THR A 59 -6.91 -17.63 -6.75
N ILE A 60 -6.55 -18.42 -7.77
CA ILE A 60 -5.40 -18.19 -8.63
C ILE A 60 -5.85 -17.15 -9.65
N ILE A 61 -5.21 -15.98 -9.70
CA ILE A 61 -5.42 -15.01 -10.77
C ILE A 61 -4.63 -15.52 -11.99
N PRO A 62 -5.26 -15.96 -13.09
CA PRO A 62 -4.52 -16.31 -14.30
C PRO A 62 -4.09 -15.04 -15.02
N ASN A 63 -2.84 -15.00 -15.48
CA ASN A 63 -2.46 -14.11 -16.57
C ASN A 63 -3.15 -14.61 -17.85
N ILE A 64 -4.11 -13.84 -18.36
CA ILE A 64 -4.83 -14.17 -19.58
C ILE A 64 -4.12 -13.47 -20.74
N TYR A 65 -3.68 -14.26 -21.73
CA TYR A 65 -3.23 -13.76 -23.03
C TYR A 65 -4.11 -14.37 -24.12
N ILE A 66 -4.46 -13.56 -25.12
CA ILE A 66 -5.19 -14.01 -26.31
C ILE A 66 -4.21 -14.01 -27.47
N GLU A 67 -3.89 -15.20 -27.98
CA GLU A 67 -3.12 -15.35 -29.22
C GLU A 67 -3.90 -16.27 -30.16
N LYS A 68 -4.27 -15.76 -31.35
CA LYS A 68 -4.92 -16.51 -32.44
C LYS A 68 -6.12 -17.38 -32.00
N ASP A 69 -7.08 -16.76 -31.33
CA ASP A 69 -8.38 -17.34 -30.97
C ASP A 69 -8.35 -18.60 -30.07
N GLU A 70 -7.22 -18.88 -29.39
CA GLU A 70 -7.15 -19.89 -28.34
C GLU A 70 -6.81 -19.27 -26.96
N ILE A 71 -7.58 -19.64 -25.94
CA ILE A 71 -7.30 -19.30 -24.54
C ILE A 71 -6.36 -20.37 -23.97
N LYS A 72 -5.15 -19.98 -23.57
CA LYS A 72 -4.19 -20.88 -22.90
C LYS A 72 -3.96 -20.47 -21.45
N PHE A 73 -3.94 -21.45 -20.56
CA PHE A 73 -3.67 -21.29 -19.13
C PHE A 73 -2.24 -21.71 -18.82
N PHE A 74 -1.47 -20.88 -18.12
CA PHE A 74 -0.16 -21.24 -17.59
C PHE A 74 -0.17 -21.19 -16.06
N TYR A 75 0.37 -22.24 -15.43
CA TYR A 75 0.64 -22.32 -14.00
C TYR A 75 2.16 -22.33 -13.80
N ILE A 76 2.72 -21.40 -13.01
CA ILE A 76 4.12 -21.45 -12.59
C ILE A 76 4.17 -22.19 -11.25
N GLY A 77 4.55 -23.47 -11.29
CA GLY A 77 4.81 -24.28 -10.10
C GLY A 77 6.29 -24.25 -9.72
N ILE A 78 6.61 -23.87 -8.48
CA ILE A 78 7.93 -24.12 -7.88
C ILE A 78 7.85 -25.47 -7.15
N ASN A 79 8.67 -26.43 -7.57
CA ASN A 79 8.77 -27.76 -6.96
C ASN A 79 9.36 -27.67 -5.54
N ALA A 80 8.65 -28.20 -4.54
CA ALA A 80 9.18 -28.47 -3.21
C ALA A 80 9.42 -29.98 -3.02
N SER A 81 10.68 -30.38 -2.83
CA SER A 81 11.07 -31.75 -2.52
C SER A 81 10.88 -32.07 -1.03
N GLN A 82 10.16 -33.15 -0.74
CA GLN A 82 9.91 -33.69 0.60
C GLN A 82 11.18 -34.27 1.24
N LYS A 83 11.42 -33.96 2.53
CA LYS A 83 12.14 -34.84 3.45
C LYS A 83 11.38 -34.92 4.78
N GLN A 84 11.18 -36.15 5.23
CA GLN A 84 10.43 -36.56 6.41
C GLN A 84 11.05 -36.07 7.72
N ALA A 85 10.17 -35.76 8.66
CA ALA A 85 10.46 -35.47 10.06
C ALA A 85 10.68 -36.77 10.85
N ASP A 86 11.54 -36.68 11.87
CA ASP A 86 11.50 -37.55 13.04
C ASP A 86 11.30 -36.70 14.30
N SER A 87 10.35 -37.16 15.11
CA SER A 87 9.80 -36.53 16.31
C SER A 87 10.35 -37.15 17.59
N SER A 88 10.57 -36.33 18.61
CA SER A 88 10.37 -36.62 20.04
C SER A 88 10.69 -35.33 20.82
N SER A 89 10.19 -34.96 22.00
CA SER A 89 9.05 -35.30 22.87
C SER A 89 9.21 -34.38 24.11
N SER A 90 8.22 -34.35 25.02
CA SER A 90 8.28 -33.87 26.43
C SER A 90 7.87 -32.42 26.78
N ILE A 91 6.58 -32.25 27.10
CA ILE A 91 6.00 -31.93 28.43
C ILE A 91 6.85 -31.06 29.40
N ARG A 92 6.34 -29.88 29.82
CA ARG A 92 5.98 -29.55 31.23
C ARG A 92 5.41 -28.14 31.44
N ASN A 93 4.32 -28.12 32.20
CA ASN A 93 3.65 -26.98 32.83
C ASN A 93 4.58 -26.21 33.79
N SER A 94 4.38 -24.89 33.93
CA SER A 94 4.21 -24.27 35.25
C SER A 94 3.55 -22.89 35.18
N ILE A 95 2.65 -22.69 36.13
CA ILE A 95 1.84 -21.52 36.46
C ILE A 95 2.64 -20.64 37.43
N MET A 96 2.47 -19.31 37.40
CA MET A 96 2.10 -18.43 38.53
C MET A 96 2.69 -17.00 38.52
N ASN A 97 1.75 -16.08 38.75
CA ASN A 97 1.79 -14.91 39.64
C ASN A 97 2.20 -13.51 39.12
N GLU A 98 1.14 -12.70 39.07
CA GLU A 98 1.06 -11.26 39.30
C GLU A 98 1.89 -10.78 40.50
N LYS A 99 2.38 -9.53 40.41
CA LYS A 99 2.24 -8.55 41.50
C LYS A 99 2.46 -7.12 40.99
N TYR A 100 1.48 -6.29 41.33
CA TYR A 100 1.48 -4.83 41.34
C TYR A 100 2.70 -4.25 42.07
N LEU A 101 3.21 -3.11 41.61
CA LEU A 101 3.78 -2.03 42.43
C LEU A 101 3.80 -0.70 41.65
N SER A 102 3.57 0.37 42.39
CA SER A 102 3.08 1.69 42.00
C SER A 102 4.13 2.81 42.15
N SER A 103 4.22 3.73 41.16
CA SER A 103 4.70 5.15 41.20
C SER A 103 6.14 5.43 41.72
N PRO A 104 6.80 6.62 41.48
CA PRO A 104 6.22 7.94 41.22
C PRO A 104 6.89 8.85 40.15
N TYR A 105 6.14 9.91 39.83
CA TYR A 105 6.45 11.19 39.19
C TYR A 105 7.92 11.68 39.20
N VAL A 106 8.38 12.20 38.05
CA VAL A 106 9.51 13.13 37.97
C VAL A 106 9.15 14.35 37.08
N TYR A 107 9.29 15.53 37.69
CA TYR A 107 9.17 16.87 37.12
C TYR A 107 10.31 17.11 36.09
N CYS A 108 10.04 17.73 34.94
CA CYS A 108 11.10 18.17 34.02
C CYS A 108 10.91 19.65 33.65
N GLU A 109 11.93 20.46 33.98
CA GLU A 109 12.03 21.90 33.77
C GLU A 109 12.08 22.29 32.28
N LYS A 110 11.41 23.39 31.96
CA LYS A 110 11.49 24.05 30.65
C LYS A 110 12.89 24.62 30.42
N ARG A 111 13.62 24.15 29.41
CA ARG A 111 14.74 24.88 28.79
C ARG A 111 14.48 25.14 27.31
N SER A 112 14.55 26.42 26.97
CA SER A 112 14.36 27.00 25.64
C SER A 112 15.37 26.45 24.63
N LEU A 113 14.87 25.78 23.59
CA LEU A 113 15.63 25.38 22.41
C LEU A 113 15.77 26.59 21.47
N VAL A 114 16.99 27.08 21.28
CA VAL A 114 17.35 27.95 20.16
C VAL A 114 17.26 27.11 18.89
N ARG A 115 16.28 27.39 18.02
CA ARG A 115 16.09 26.70 16.73
C ARG A 115 17.05 27.29 15.69
N ASN A 116 17.73 26.43 14.94
CA ASN A 116 18.58 26.84 13.82
C ASN A 116 17.73 27.33 12.63
N LYS A 117 18.23 28.31 11.88
CA LYS A 117 17.54 28.95 10.74
C LYS A 117 17.20 27.98 9.59
N ASP A 118 17.95 26.89 9.44
CA ASP A 118 17.70 25.88 8.39
C ASP A 118 16.56 24.91 8.79
N ASP A 119 16.47 24.53 10.07
CA ASP A 119 15.32 23.79 10.62
C ASP A 119 14.02 24.64 10.54
N GLU A 120 14.14 25.97 10.64
CA GLU A 120 13.01 26.89 10.41
C GLU A 120 12.60 26.99 8.94
N LYS A 121 13.52 26.91 7.98
CA LYS A 121 13.19 26.93 6.54
C LYS A 121 12.52 25.62 6.11
N ASP A 122 13.00 24.48 6.58
CA ASP A 122 12.39 23.17 6.30
C ASP A 122 11.02 23.01 6.95
N SER A 123 10.88 23.44 8.22
CA SER A 123 9.58 23.46 8.88
C SER A 123 8.62 24.48 8.26
N LYS A 124 9.10 25.62 7.74
CA LYS A 124 8.29 26.56 6.95
C LYS A 124 7.88 25.97 5.60
N ARG A 125 8.76 25.26 4.89
CA ARG A 125 8.42 24.57 3.63
C ARG A 125 7.42 23.44 3.84
N GLN A 126 7.60 22.60 4.86
CA GLN A 126 6.64 21.56 5.23
C GLN A 126 5.29 22.16 5.69
N ARG A 127 5.30 23.29 6.42
CA ARG A 127 4.07 24.01 6.80
C ARG A 127 3.37 24.70 5.62
N GLN A 128 4.12 25.24 4.66
CA GLN A 128 3.56 25.81 3.43
C GLN A 128 2.96 24.74 2.52
N GLN A 129 3.55 23.54 2.48
CA GLN A 129 3.03 22.39 1.74
C GLN A 129 1.68 21.84 2.26
N LEU A 130 1.29 22.15 3.50
CA LEU A 130 0.01 21.73 4.11
C LEU A 130 -1.19 22.65 3.76
N HIS A 131 -0.98 23.69 2.97
CA HIS A 131 -2.03 24.66 2.60
C HIS A 131 -2.41 24.68 1.12
N ILE A 132 -1.77 23.86 0.29
CA ILE A 132 -2.10 23.81 -1.13
C ILE A 132 -3.40 23.02 -1.29
N THR A 133 -4.43 23.72 -1.77
CA THR A 133 -5.73 23.13 -2.10
C THR A 133 -5.90 23.07 -3.60
N GLY A 134 -6.29 21.93 -4.14
CA GLY A 134 -6.41 21.76 -5.59
C GLY A 134 -7.44 20.73 -6.01
N CYS A 135 -7.39 20.40 -7.30
CA CYS A 135 -8.22 19.40 -7.96
C CYS A 135 -7.49 18.06 -8.06
N ILE A 136 -8.24 16.98 -8.34
CA ILE A 136 -7.67 15.65 -8.55
C ILE A 136 -7.67 15.28 -10.02
N LEU A 137 -6.50 14.92 -10.55
CA LEU A 137 -6.39 14.22 -11.83
C LEU A 137 -6.07 12.74 -11.57
N ALA A 138 -6.49 11.86 -12.47
CA ALA A 138 -6.21 10.43 -12.37
C ALA A 138 -5.92 9.80 -13.73
N CYS A 139 -5.07 8.77 -13.76
CA CYS A 139 -4.84 7.90 -14.91
C CYS A 139 -4.55 6.46 -14.47
N GLY A 140 -4.53 5.55 -15.43
CA GLY A 140 -4.38 4.11 -15.26
C GLY A 140 -5.69 3.34 -15.39
N GLN A 141 -5.74 2.14 -14.82
CA GLN A 141 -6.91 1.27 -14.87
C GLN A 141 -8.04 1.76 -13.95
N ASN A 142 -9.28 1.44 -14.32
CA ASN A 142 -10.50 1.78 -13.58
C ASN A 142 -11.42 0.56 -13.39
N ILE A 143 -10.90 -0.66 -13.48
CA ILE A 143 -11.72 -1.87 -13.45
C ILE A 143 -12.53 -2.04 -12.15
N CYS A 144 -12.05 -1.47 -11.05
CA CYS A 144 -12.71 -1.44 -9.74
C CYS A 144 -13.16 -0.03 -9.34
N GLY A 145 -13.12 0.93 -10.28
CA GLY A 145 -13.47 2.32 -10.00
C GLY A 145 -12.36 3.19 -9.44
N GLN A 146 -11.12 2.68 -9.32
CA GLN A 146 -10.01 3.33 -8.61
C GLN A 146 -9.54 4.70 -9.18
N ILE A 147 -9.95 5.11 -10.39
CA ILE A 147 -9.69 6.48 -10.87
C ILE A 147 -10.91 7.42 -10.73
N GLY A 148 -11.97 6.98 -10.07
CA GLY A 148 -13.13 7.82 -9.74
C GLY A 148 -13.95 8.23 -10.97
N MET A 149 -13.99 7.36 -11.98
CA MET A 149 -14.74 7.57 -13.22
C MET A 149 -15.81 6.51 -13.39
N LYS A 150 -16.81 6.80 -14.24
CA LYS A 150 -17.97 5.91 -14.47
C LYS A 150 -17.55 4.47 -14.87
N PRO A 151 -18.34 3.43 -14.54
CA PRO A 151 -18.00 2.03 -14.82
C PRO A 151 -17.72 1.67 -16.28
N ASN A 152 -18.29 2.40 -17.23
CA ASN A 152 -18.02 2.20 -18.66
C ASN A 152 -16.64 2.71 -19.10
N ILE A 153 -15.94 3.45 -18.25
CA ILE A 153 -14.56 3.88 -18.45
C ILE A 153 -13.68 2.85 -17.74
N ILE A 154 -12.99 1.98 -18.48
CA ILE A 154 -12.13 0.95 -17.89
C ILE A 154 -10.68 1.39 -17.70
N GLU A 155 -10.25 2.45 -18.39
CA GLU A 155 -8.87 2.96 -18.35
C GLU A 155 -8.80 4.43 -18.80
N ARG A 156 -7.79 5.15 -18.30
CA ARG A 156 -7.31 6.43 -18.85
C ARG A 156 -5.80 6.42 -19.02
N LYS A 157 -5.34 6.62 -20.26
CA LYS A 157 -3.91 6.64 -20.59
C LYS A 157 -3.18 7.94 -20.27
N LYS A 158 -3.93 9.01 -20.00
CA LYS A 158 -3.41 10.34 -19.65
C LYS A 158 -4.18 10.89 -18.45
N PRO A 159 -3.57 11.76 -17.63
CA PRO A 159 -4.24 12.38 -16.49
C PRO A 159 -5.53 13.09 -16.90
N GLN A 160 -6.63 12.73 -16.23
CA GLN A 160 -7.96 13.23 -16.48
C GLN A 160 -8.61 13.69 -15.17
N LEU A 161 -9.33 14.82 -15.21
CA LEU A 161 -9.98 15.39 -14.05
C LEU A 161 -11.05 14.43 -13.47
N VAL A 162 -10.96 14.17 -12.17
CA VAL A 162 -12.00 13.52 -11.37
C VAL A 162 -13.06 14.57 -11.06
N GLN A 163 -14.20 14.50 -11.75
CA GLN A 163 -15.17 15.61 -11.85
C GLN A 163 -15.68 16.13 -10.51
N LEU A 164 -15.82 15.27 -9.50
CA LEU A 164 -16.26 15.71 -8.17
C LEU A 164 -15.26 16.70 -7.54
N PHE A 165 -13.97 16.55 -7.81
CA PHE A 165 -12.89 17.33 -7.21
C PHE A 165 -12.31 18.30 -8.22
N ASN A 166 -13.18 19.05 -8.89
CA ASN A 166 -12.78 20.23 -9.66
C ASN A 166 -12.44 21.40 -8.71
N GLU A 167 -12.03 22.53 -9.28
CA GLU A 167 -11.63 23.73 -8.50
C GLU A 167 -12.79 24.42 -7.77
N GLU A 168 -14.05 24.06 -8.05
CA GLU A 168 -15.23 24.74 -7.52
C GLU A 168 -15.91 23.96 -6.38
N ASN A 169 -15.70 22.65 -6.29
CA ASN A 169 -16.50 21.77 -5.43
C ASN A 169 -15.87 21.54 -4.06
N GLU A 170 -14.63 21.09 -4.02
CA GLU A 170 -13.96 20.65 -2.79
C GLU A 170 -12.46 20.97 -2.86
N ASN A 171 -11.95 21.68 -1.86
CA ASN A 171 -10.55 22.04 -1.75
C ASN A 171 -9.73 20.84 -1.24
N ILE A 172 -9.12 20.07 -2.13
CA ILE A 172 -8.36 18.87 -1.76
C ILE A 172 -6.95 19.24 -1.28
N VAL A 173 -6.54 18.75 -0.12
CA VAL A 173 -5.21 18.99 0.47
C VAL A 173 -4.32 17.73 0.44
N GLN A 174 -4.92 16.55 0.32
CA GLN A 174 -4.18 15.29 0.24
C GLN A 174 -4.92 14.27 -0.61
N VAL A 175 -4.17 13.48 -1.37
CA VAL A 175 -4.64 12.29 -2.09
C VAL A 175 -3.75 11.11 -1.70
N CYS A 176 -4.35 9.91 -1.64
CA CYS A 176 -3.62 8.66 -1.46
C CYS A 176 -4.19 7.61 -2.42
N ALA A 177 -3.30 6.93 -3.14
CA ALA A 177 -3.62 5.74 -3.89
C ALA A 177 -3.25 4.51 -3.07
N GLY A 178 -4.23 3.69 -2.69
CA GLY A 178 -3.99 2.31 -2.28
C GLY A 178 -3.69 1.43 -3.50
N ALA A 179 -3.64 0.11 -3.37
CA ALA A 179 -3.39 -0.75 -4.54
C ALA A 179 -4.45 -0.56 -5.64
N ILE A 180 -5.72 -0.72 -5.25
CA ILE A 180 -6.90 -0.76 -6.13
C ILE A 180 -8.04 0.11 -5.60
N HIS A 181 -7.73 1.05 -4.70
CA HIS A 181 -8.65 2.06 -4.21
C HIS A 181 -7.92 3.39 -3.98
N SER A 182 -8.68 4.43 -3.71
CA SER A 182 -8.19 5.78 -3.55
C SER A 182 -8.92 6.49 -2.43
N CYS A 183 -8.23 7.46 -1.82
CA CYS A 183 -8.86 8.39 -0.90
C CYS A 183 -8.36 9.82 -1.07
N ALA A 184 -9.21 10.77 -0.69
CA ALA A 184 -8.93 12.20 -0.74
C ALA A 184 -9.35 12.88 0.57
N LEU A 185 -8.57 13.87 0.98
CA LEU A 185 -8.81 14.70 2.15
C LEU A 185 -9.04 16.13 1.71
N THR A 186 -10.15 16.71 2.18
CA THR A 186 -10.47 18.13 1.95
C THR A 186 -9.82 19.02 3.02
N GLN A 187 -9.68 20.31 2.73
CA GLN A 187 -9.20 21.32 3.68
C GLN A 187 -10.07 21.41 4.95
N THR A 188 -11.35 21.07 4.83
CA THR A 188 -12.31 21.04 5.96
C THR A 188 -12.21 19.77 6.80
N GLY A 189 -11.37 18.81 6.41
CA GLY A 189 -11.16 17.56 7.14
C GLY A 189 -12.14 16.44 6.79
N LYS A 190 -12.94 16.58 5.73
CA LYS A 190 -13.74 15.48 5.17
C LYS A 190 -12.86 14.50 4.40
N VAL A 191 -13.19 13.21 4.49
CA VAL A 191 -12.51 12.13 3.75
C VAL A 191 -13.46 11.52 2.73
N PHE A 192 -12.97 11.32 1.51
CA PHE A 192 -13.67 10.64 0.43
C PHE A 192 -12.92 9.38 0.01
N THR A 193 -13.64 8.32 -0.31
CA THR A 193 -13.07 7.03 -0.75
C THR A 193 -13.79 6.51 -2.00
N TRP A 194 -13.06 5.84 -2.89
CA TRP A 194 -13.55 5.13 -4.08
C TRP A 194 -12.58 4.04 -4.53
N GLY A 195 -13.03 3.14 -5.38
CA GLY A 195 -12.30 1.97 -5.84
C GLY A 195 -12.83 0.66 -5.26
N CYS A 196 -12.01 -0.39 -5.27
CA CYS A 196 -12.39 -1.73 -4.79
C CYS A 196 -12.80 -1.71 -3.31
N ASN A 197 -13.92 -2.37 -3.00
CA ASN A 197 -14.41 -2.51 -1.62
C ASN A 197 -14.58 -3.97 -1.16
N ASP A 198 -14.01 -4.94 -1.87
CA ASP A 198 -14.11 -6.38 -1.54
C ASP A 198 -13.60 -6.68 -0.11
N ASP A 199 -12.50 -6.02 0.28
CA ASP A 199 -11.93 -6.09 1.62
C ASP A 199 -12.35 -4.90 2.50
N SER A 200 -13.42 -4.19 2.13
CA SER A 200 -13.94 -3.03 2.87
C SER A 200 -12.97 -1.86 3.06
N ALA A 201 -11.98 -1.72 2.16
CA ALA A 201 -10.96 -0.67 2.22
C ALA A 201 -11.55 0.76 2.15
N LEU A 202 -12.78 0.93 1.64
CA LEU A 202 -13.41 2.24 1.52
C LEU A 202 -14.02 2.77 2.83
N GLY A 203 -14.25 1.92 3.83
CA GLY A 203 -14.85 2.34 5.11
C GLY A 203 -16.29 2.82 5.00
N ARG A 204 -17.03 2.31 4.01
CA ARG A 204 -18.44 2.62 3.77
C ARG A 204 -19.12 1.46 3.07
N LEU A 205 -20.44 1.42 3.15
CA LEU A 205 -21.25 0.45 2.41
C LEU A 205 -21.26 0.81 0.92
N THR A 206 -21.10 -0.20 0.07
CA THR A 206 -21.30 -0.15 -1.38
C THR A 206 -22.41 -1.14 -1.70
N ILE A 207 -23.58 -0.63 -2.06
CA ILE A 207 -24.77 -1.45 -2.34
C ILE A 207 -24.87 -1.69 -3.84
N GLU A 208 -24.66 -0.62 -4.61
CA GLU A 208 -24.67 -0.65 -6.07
C GLU A 208 -23.23 -0.63 -6.60
N ILE A 209 -23.02 -1.19 -7.80
CA ILE A 209 -21.69 -1.24 -8.43
C ILE A 209 -21.14 0.18 -8.63
N GLU A 210 -22.00 1.14 -8.99
CA GLU A 210 -21.62 2.53 -9.20
C GLU A 210 -21.07 3.21 -7.94
N ASP A 211 -21.35 2.68 -6.74
CA ASP A 211 -20.88 3.25 -5.48
C ASP A 211 -19.36 3.18 -5.35
N GLU A 212 -18.72 2.18 -5.94
CA GLU A 212 -17.25 1.99 -5.93
C GLU A 212 -16.56 2.92 -6.93
N PHE A 213 -17.23 3.27 -8.02
CA PHE A 213 -16.69 4.11 -9.10
C PHE A 213 -16.80 5.61 -8.83
N GLN A 214 -17.48 5.99 -7.74
CA GLN A 214 -17.72 7.38 -7.38
C GLN A 214 -17.06 7.69 -6.04
N PRO A 215 -16.29 8.79 -5.95
CA PRO A 215 -15.86 9.30 -4.67
C PRO A 215 -17.07 9.64 -3.78
N LYS A 216 -17.15 9.02 -2.61
CA LYS A 216 -18.18 9.30 -1.60
C LYS A 216 -17.53 9.54 -0.26
N GLN A 217 -18.11 10.46 0.50
CA GLN A 217 -17.61 10.82 1.82
C GLN A 217 -17.82 9.68 2.81
N ILE A 218 -16.83 9.45 3.67
CA ILE A 218 -17.00 8.71 4.92
C ILE A 218 -17.24 9.68 6.08
N VAL A 219 -18.16 9.35 6.98
CA VAL A 219 -18.47 10.19 8.15
C VAL A 219 -17.62 9.73 9.33
N LEU A 220 -16.78 10.62 9.81
CA LEU A 220 -15.91 10.42 10.97
C LEU A 220 -16.29 11.42 12.07
N PRO A 221 -16.07 11.10 13.36
CA PRO A 221 -16.58 11.90 14.47
C PRO A 221 -15.81 13.21 14.70
N GLU A 222 -14.74 13.46 13.94
CA GLU A 222 -13.95 14.67 13.98
C GLU A 222 -13.33 15.00 12.61
N ALA A 223 -12.78 16.21 12.48
CA ALA A 223 -12.05 16.63 11.29
C ALA A 223 -10.72 15.87 11.17
N ILE A 224 -10.44 15.37 9.97
CA ILE A 224 -9.23 14.61 9.67
C ILE A 224 -8.10 15.54 9.22
N LEU A 225 -6.88 15.22 9.66
CA LEU A 225 -5.65 15.94 9.32
C LEU A 225 -4.72 15.16 8.39
N GLN A 226 -4.90 13.85 8.27
CA GLN A 226 -4.09 13.01 7.39
C GLN A 226 -4.85 11.74 7.02
N ILE A 227 -4.72 11.34 5.76
CA ILE A 227 -5.16 10.03 5.26
C ILE A 227 -3.95 9.18 4.87
N ALA A 228 -4.10 7.86 4.88
CA ALA A 228 -3.12 6.94 4.36
C ALA A 228 -3.80 5.62 3.95
N ALA A 229 -3.32 4.97 2.90
CA ALA A 229 -3.93 3.77 2.33
C ALA A 229 -2.84 2.75 1.98
N GLY A 230 -3.20 1.46 2.11
CA GLY A 230 -2.40 0.34 1.60
C GLY A 230 -3.17 -0.44 0.54
N ASP A 231 -2.98 -1.74 0.47
CA ASP A 231 -3.61 -2.59 -0.54
C ASP A 231 -5.12 -2.74 -0.26
N SER A 232 -5.45 -3.12 0.98
CA SER A 232 -6.80 -3.49 1.41
C SER A 232 -7.30 -2.74 2.66
N PHE A 233 -6.66 -1.64 3.04
CA PHE A 233 -7.05 -0.85 4.21
C PHE A 233 -6.88 0.67 3.98
N THR A 234 -7.62 1.47 4.75
CA THR A 234 -7.50 2.92 4.83
C THR A 234 -7.40 3.35 6.29
N PHE A 235 -6.50 4.29 6.58
CA PHE A 235 -6.41 4.99 7.87
C PHE A 235 -6.63 6.50 7.72
N ALA A 236 -7.23 7.09 8.76
CA ALA A 236 -7.44 8.51 8.89
C ALA A 236 -7.03 8.99 10.29
N ARG A 237 -6.23 10.06 10.36
CA ARG A 237 -5.79 10.69 11.61
C ARG A 237 -6.64 11.91 11.93
N GLY A 238 -7.39 11.86 13.01
CA GLY A 238 -8.17 12.99 13.52
C GLY A 238 -7.31 14.13 14.08
N ASN A 239 -7.91 15.30 14.25
CA ASN A 239 -7.25 16.46 14.86
C ASN A 239 -6.85 16.23 16.32
N SER A 240 -7.54 15.32 17.01
CA SER A 240 -7.26 14.90 18.36
C SER A 240 -5.99 14.04 18.50
N GLY A 241 -5.51 13.49 17.37
CA GLY A 241 -4.47 12.48 17.29
C GLY A 241 -4.99 11.03 17.24
N THR A 242 -6.31 10.83 17.29
CA THR A 242 -6.97 9.52 17.18
C THR A 242 -6.83 8.96 15.76
N ILE A 243 -6.63 7.64 15.66
CA ILE A 243 -6.59 6.94 14.37
C ILE A 243 -7.89 6.18 14.15
N TYR A 244 -8.51 6.41 13.00
CA TYR A 244 -9.62 5.63 12.48
C TYR A 244 -9.12 4.73 11.36
N GLY A 245 -9.59 3.48 11.30
CA GLY A 245 -9.17 2.53 10.28
C GLY A 245 -10.26 1.56 9.87
N CYS A 246 -10.22 1.15 8.61
CA CYS A 246 -11.12 0.14 8.04
C CYS A 246 -10.35 -0.78 7.07
N GLY A 247 -10.99 -1.88 6.70
CA GLY A 247 -10.45 -2.89 5.82
C GLY A 247 -9.69 -3.99 6.56
N CYS A 248 -8.62 -4.51 5.95
CA CYS A 248 -7.78 -5.53 6.55
C CYS A 248 -6.35 -5.53 5.96
N PHE A 249 -5.43 -6.18 6.68
CA PHE A 249 -4.13 -6.56 6.13
C PHE A 249 -4.19 -7.96 5.50
N ARG A 250 -3.33 -8.18 4.51
CA ARG A 250 -3.16 -9.46 3.83
C ARG A 250 -1.74 -10.00 3.93
N SER A 251 -1.61 -11.27 3.63
CA SER A 251 -0.36 -12.01 3.59
C SER A 251 -0.40 -13.06 2.49
N THR A 252 0.69 -13.78 2.28
CA THR A 252 0.77 -14.88 1.31
C THR A 252 -0.27 -15.99 1.53
N VAL A 253 -0.84 -16.12 2.73
CA VAL A 253 -1.89 -17.11 3.04
C VAL A 253 -3.32 -16.55 3.00
N GLY A 254 -3.49 -15.26 2.70
CA GLY A 254 -4.77 -14.58 2.58
C GLY A 254 -4.98 -13.46 3.60
N ILE A 255 -6.23 -13.26 4.03
CA ILE A 255 -6.60 -12.18 4.96
C ILE A 255 -6.02 -12.45 6.34
N LEU A 256 -5.21 -11.53 6.85
CA LEU A 256 -4.75 -11.51 8.24
C LEU A 256 -5.83 -10.94 9.15
N GLY A 257 -6.50 -9.87 8.71
CA GLY A 257 -7.45 -9.09 9.51
C GLY A 257 -6.92 -7.69 9.82
N LEU A 258 -7.67 -6.87 10.56
CA LEU A 258 -7.23 -5.54 11.00
C LEU A 258 -6.70 -5.53 12.44
N LEU A 259 -7.57 -5.77 13.44
CA LEU A 259 -7.20 -5.86 14.87
C LEU A 259 -7.29 -7.28 15.43
N SER A 260 -7.95 -8.18 14.71
CA SER A 260 -8.11 -9.57 15.10
C SER A 260 -8.00 -10.49 13.88
N PRO A 261 -7.52 -11.73 14.08
CA PRO A 261 -7.30 -12.66 12.97
C PRO A 261 -8.56 -12.86 12.13
N LYS A 262 -8.40 -12.71 10.81
CA LYS A 262 -9.41 -12.88 9.76
C LYS A 262 -10.60 -11.92 9.82
N ASN A 263 -10.57 -10.92 10.71
CA ASN A 263 -11.64 -9.93 10.79
C ASN A 263 -11.40 -8.75 9.84
N VAL A 264 -12.40 -8.45 9.01
CA VAL A 264 -12.38 -7.32 8.07
C VAL A 264 -13.32 -6.23 8.59
N GLU A 265 -12.78 -5.04 8.81
CA GLU A 265 -13.54 -3.93 9.39
C GLU A 265 -14.26 -3.15 8.29
N LYS A 266 -15.59 -3.29 8.24
CA LYS A 266 -16.42 -2.68 7.20
C LYS A 266 -16.50 -1.16 7.28
N LEU A 267 -16.51 -0.64 8.51
CA LEU A 267 -16.62 0.77 8.82
C LEU A 267 -15.40 1.20 9.64
N PRO A 268 -15.05 2.50 9.64
CA PRO A 268 -13.92 2.98 10.41
C PRO A 268 -14.10 2.71 11.91
N ILE A 269 -13.14 2.01 12.50
CA ILE A 269 -13.02 1.79 13.93
C ILE A 269 -11.82 2.55 14.49
N ILE A 270 -11.79 2.77 15.80
CA ILE A 270 -10.64 3.39 16.47
C ILE A 270 -9.52 2.35 16.59
N ILE A 271 -8.32 2.72 16.15
CA ILE A 271 -7.12 1.90 16.32
C ILE A 271 -6.49 2.24 17.68
N PRO A 272 -6.26 1.25 18.57
CA PRO A 272 -5.84 1.51 19.94
C PRO A 272 -4.36 1.87 20.01
N PHE A 273 -4.05 3.15 20.18
CA PHE A 273 -2.73 3.65 20.54
C PHE A 273 -2.74 4.24 21.95
N ASN A 274 -1.65 4.03 22.68
CA ASN A 274 -1.47 4.63 24.01
C ASN A 274 -1.02 6.10 23.93
N GLU A 275 -0.56 6.54 22.77
CA GLU A 275 0.01 7.86 22.52
C GLU A 275 -0.64 8.50 21.30
N LYS A 276 -0.68 9.84 21.27
CA LYS A 276 -1.22 10.57 20.13
C LYS A 276 -0.30 10.47 18.93
N ILE A 277 -0.87 10.12 17.78
CA ILE A 277 -0.12 9.99 16.53
C ILE A 277 0.15 11.36 15.91
N LYS A 278 1.40 11.57 15.51
CA LYS A 278 1.88 12.73 14.76
C LYS A 278 1.71 12.52 13.25
N THR A 279 2.14 11.37 12.74
CA THR A 279 2.02 11.03 11.31
C THR A 279 1.92 9.53 11.07
N ILE A 280 1.25 9.17 9.99
CA ILE A 280 1.09 7.80 9.48
C ILE A 280 1.92 7.65 8.19
N ALA A 281 2.57 6.51 8.01
CA ALA A 281 3.10 6.06 6.74
C ALA A 281 2.62 4.63 6.47
N CYS A 282 1.98 4.42 5.32
CA CYS A 282 1.43 3.11 4.93
C CYS A 282 2.20 2.56 3.73
N ALA A 283 2.20 1.24 3.63
CA ALA A 283 2.66 0.49 2.47
C ALA A 283 1.61 -0.57 2.11
N ALA A 284 2.00 -1.60 1.36
CA ALA A 284 1.07 -2.59 0.82
C ALA A 284 0.20 -3.24 1.92
N ASP A 285 0.83 -3.87 2.91
CA ASP A 285 0.12 -4.62 3.96
C ASP A 285 0.63 -4.32 5.37
N PHE A 286 1.28 -3.18 5.58
CA PHE A 286 1.71 -2.74 6.91
C PHE A 286 1.82 -1.23 7.00
N CYS A 287 1.95 -0.72 8.21
CA CYS A 287 2.02 0.70 8.51
C CYS A 287 3.07 1.01 9.57
N LEU A 288 3.63 2.21 9.48
CA LEU A 288 4.33 2.88 10.55
C LEU A 288 3.55 4.07 11.08
N PHE A 289 3.65 4.30 12.38
CA PHE A 289 3.07 5.44 13.06
C PHE A 289 4.15 6.12 13.90
N LEU A 290 4.35 7.41 13.69
CA LEU A 290 5.20 8.24 14.54
C LEU A 290 4.31 9.02 15.50
N THR A 291 4.55 8.89 16.78
CA THR A 291 3.82 9.59 17.84
C THR A 291 4.37 11.02 18.05
N ASN A 292 3.66 11.84 18.81
CA ASN A 292 4.13 13.17 19.21
C ASN A 292 5.33 13.13 20.17
N ASN A 293 5.52 12.04 20.91
CA ASN A 293 6.67 11.85 21.82
C ASN A 293 7.91 11.26 21.11
N GLY A 294 7.83 10.94 19.80
CA GLY A 294 8.96 10.47 19.00
C GLY A 294 9.10 8.95 18.90
N GLU A 295 8.13 8.20 19.41
CA GLU A 295 8.08 6.73 19.33
C GLU A 295 7.55 6.27 17.96
N VAL A 296 8.12 5.17 17.45
CA VAL A 296 7.70 4.55 16.19
C VAL A 296 7.01 3.24 16.48
N TYR A 297 5.78 3.11 15.98
CA TYR A 297 4.98 1.90 16.06
C TYR A 297 4.85 1.25 14.69
N SER A 298 4.75 -0.08 14.65
CA SER A 298 4.40 -0.86 13.46
C SER A 298 3.17 -1.74 13.69
N PHE A 299 2.44 -1.99 12.61
CA PHE A 299 1.14 -2.66 12.60
C PHE A 299 0.88 -3.28 11.21
N GLY A 300 0.38 -4.52 11.15
CA GLY A 300 0.04 -5.22 9.91
C GLY A 300 0.89 -6.45 9.63
N ASN A 301 1.08 -6.83 8.36
CA ASN A 301 1.84 -8.01 7.95
C ASN A 301 3.33 -7.89 8.33
N GLY A 302 3.92 -8.96 8.90
CA GLY A 302 5.34 -9.06 9.25
C GLY A 302 6.13 -10.18 8.55
N GLU A 303 5.58 -10.85 7.52
CA GLU A 303 6.16 -12.03 6.86
C GLU A 303 7.58 -11.83 6.30
N THR A 304 7.91 -10.60 5.93
CA THR A 304 9.21 -10.21 5.35
C THR A 304 9.99 -9.25 6.24
N GLY A 305 9.67 -9.20 7.54
CA GLY A 305 10.35 -8.36 8.52
C GLY A 305 9.92 -6.90 8.52
N GLN A 306 8.93 -6.51 7.72
CA GLN A 306 8.51 -5.12 7.53
C GLN A 306 7.89 -4.45 8.77
N LEU A 307 7.69 -5.19 9.87
CA LEU A 307 7.32 -4.62 11.17
C LEU A 307 8.52 -4.17 12.01
N GLY A 308 9.74 -4.66 11.73
CA GLY A 308 10.97 -4.24 12.41
C GLY A 308 11.09 -4.57 13.89
N ARG A 309 10.27 -5.48 14.40
CA ARG A 309 10.18 -5.81 15.82
C ARG A 309 10.11 -7.32 16.11
N ASP A 310 10.32 -8.12 15.07
CA ASP A 310 10.39 -9.57 15.19
C ASP A 310 11.85 -9.99 14.98
N GLN A 311 12.38 -10.87 15.83
CA GLN A 311 13.80 -11.21 15.78
C GLN A 311 14.16 -12.18 14.66
N ASN A 312 13.20 -12.98 14.18
CA ASN A 312 13.42 -14.03 13.20
C ASN A 312 12.20 -14.24 12.31
N LYS A 313 12.45 -14.82 11.13
CA LYS A 313 11.40 -15.35 10.26
C LYS A 313 10.68 -16.48 10.99
N SER A 314 9.36 -16.38 11.15
CA SER A 314 8.59 -17.54 11.59
C SER A 314 8.49 -18.57 10.47
N GLU A 315 8.78 -19.84 10.78
CA GLU A 315 8.58 -20.95 9.83
C GLU A 315 7.10 -21.23 9.56
N TYR A 316 6.22 -20.97 10.53
CA TYR A 316 4.78 -21.21 10.44
C TYR A 316 3.99 -20.01 10.93
N LEU A 317 2.95 -19.64 10.18
CA LEU A 317 2.06 -18.55 10.54
C LEU A 317 0.96 -19.08 11.49
N THR A 318 1.13 -18.84 12.79
CA THR A 318 0.15 -19.20 13.82
C THR A 318 -0.74 -18.01 14.19
N ASN A 319 -1.93 -18.26 14.73
CA ASN A 319 -2.82 -17.17 15.18
C ASN A 319 -2.14 -16.23 16.19
N ASN A 320 -1.31 -16.75 17.11
CA ASN A 320 -0.60 -15.92 18.09
C ASN A 320 0.38 -14.93 17.43
N ILE A 321 1.04 -15.35 16.34
CA ILE A 321 1.92 -14.46 15.57
C ILE A 321 1.09 -13.39 14.87
N ILE A 322 -0.01 -13.79 14.23
CA ILE A 322 -0.94 -12.86 13.57
C ILE A 322 -1.49 -11.85 14.58
N GLU A 323 -1.95 -12.28 15.75
CA GLU A 323 -2.43 -11.39 16.81
C GLU A 323 -1.35 -10.40 17.27
N ASN A 324 -0.10 -10.83 17.38
CA ASN A 324 1.02 -9.94 17.71
C ASN A 324 1.30 -8.92 16.59
N TRP A 325 1.15 -9.30 15.33
CA TRP A 325 1.29 -8.45 14.15
C TRP A 325 0.16 -7.43 14.03
N LEU A 326 -1.08 -7.86 14.31
CA LEU A 326 -2.30 -7.04 14.34
C LEU A 326 -2.47 -6.24 15.63
N ARG A 327 -1.43 -6.13 16.45
CA ARG A 327 -1.38 -5.20 17.58
C ARG A 327 -0.39 -4.08 17.26
N PRO A 328 -0.84 -2.81 17.19
CA PRO A 328 0.07 -1.68 17.08
C PRO A 328 1.10 -1.72 18.22
N SER A 329 2.38 -1.89 17.89
CA SER A 329 3.44 -2.11 18.87
C SER A 329 4.67 -1.26 18.54
N LYS A 330 5.38 -0.78 19.58
CA LYS A 330 6.62 -0.02 19.42
C LYS A 330 7.69 -0.85 18.72
N ILE A 331 8.54 -0.18 17.97
CA ILE A 331 9.78 -0.75 17.42
C ILE A 331 10.93 -0.43 18.39
N PRO A 332 11.44 -1.42 19.16
CA PRO A 332 12.40 -1.16 20.23
C PRO A 332 13.69 -0.48 19.77
N THR A 333 14.14 -0.78 18.55
CA THR A 333 15.36 -0.22 17.95
C THR A 333 15.37 1.31 17.86
N PHE A 334 14.20 1.95 17.92
CA PHE A 334 14.04 3.40 17.85
C PHE A 334 13.81 4.08 19.19
N GLU A 335 13.77 3.33 20.29
CA GLU A 335 13.62 3.90 21.63
C GLU A 335 14.76 4.87 21.95
N ASN A 336 14.40 6.01 22.55
CA ASN A 336 15.32 7.09 22.91
C ASN A 336 16.08 7.73 21.74
N LYS A 337 15.65 7.50 20.49
CA LYS A 337 16.20 8.17 19.31
C LYS A 337 15.29 9.30 18.86
N PHE A 338 15.89 10.39 18.39
CA PHE A 338 15.12 11.46 17.77
C PHE A 338 14.83 11.11 16.31
N ILE A 339 13.56 10.85 16.04
CA ILE A 339 13.06 10.47 14.72
C ILE A 339 12.68 11.73 13.94
N GLU A 340 13.41 11.98 12.86
CA GLU A 340 13.15 13.13 11.99
C GLU A 340 12.03 12.83 11.01
N ASN A 341 12.04 11.64 10.38
CA ASN A 341 11.03 11.25 9.41
C ASN A 341 10.89 9.72 9.28
N ILE A 342 9.73 9.28 8.78
CA ILE A 342 9.41 7.88 8.47
C ILE A 342 8.89 7.78 7.01
N TRP A 343 9.29 6.74 6.30
CA TRP A 343 8.79 6.43 4.96
C TRP A 343 8.51 4.93 4.84
N CYS A 344 7.47 4.59 4.08
CA CYS A 344 7.07 3.22 3.83
C CYS A 344 6.72 3.06 2.35
N GLY A 345 6.90 1.85 1.84
CA GLY A 345 6.31 1.42 0.58
C GLY A 345 6.72 -0.01 0.24
N GLY A 346 5.95 -0.64 -0.63
CA GLY A 346 6.04 -2.07 -0.87
C GLY A 346 6.02 -2.90 0.42
N HIS A 347 7.12 -3.59 0.68
CA HIS A 347 7.28 -4.45 1.86
C HIS A 347 8.47 -4.02 2.72
N GLY A 348 8.78 -2.72 2.79
CA GLY A 348 9.85 -2.20 3.63
C GLY A 348 9.66 -0.74 4.02
N PHE A 349 10.48 -0.29 4.97
CA PHE A 349 10.43 1.07 5.47
C PHE A 349 11.81 1.66 5.71
N PHE A 350 11.85 2.98 5.80
CA PHE A 350 13.02 3.77 6.14
C PHE A 350 12.69 4.77 7.26
N VAL A 351 13.65 4.99 8.15
CA VAL A 351 13.54 5.95 9.25
C VAL A 351 14.79 6.84 9.26
N LYS A 352 14.59 8.16 9.22
CA LYS A 352 15.67 9.14 9.35
C LYS A 352 15.84 9.51 10.82
N ILE A 353 17.05 9.32 11.34
CA ILE A 353 17.41 9.63 12.72
C ILE A 353 18.40 10.78 12.72
N LYS A 354 18.18 11.76 13.62
CA LYS A 354 19.09 12.90 13.85
C LYS A 354 19.59 12.85 15.28
N GLU A 355 20.86 12.49 15.44
CA GLU A 355 21.54 12.52 16.74
C GLU A 355 22.20 13.88 16.98
N LYS A 356 22.29 14.30 18.25
CA LYS A 356 22.94 15.55 18.61
C LYS A 356 24.40 15.55 18.14
N ASN A 357 24.81 16.62 17.45
CA ASN A 357 26.16 16.82 16.92
C ASN A 357 26.64 15.75 15.91
N LYS A 358 25.73 14.99 15.29
CA LYS A 358 26.05 14.04 14.22
C LYS A 358 25.21 14.32 12.97
N ALA A 359 25.73 13.92 11.81
CA ALA A 359 24.94 13.92 10.59
C ALA A 359 23.76 12.94 10.74
N PRO A 360 22.58 13.25 10.17
CA PRO A 360 21.47 12.32 10.18
C PRO A 360 21.82 11.06 9.38
N TYR A 361 21.23 9.93 9.76
CA TYR A 361 21.41 8.66 9.06
C TYR A 361 20.07 7.95 8.87
N ILE A 362 20.06 7.00 7.93
CA ILE A 362 18.88 6.23 7.57
C ILE A 362 19.00 4.82 8.14
N MET A 363 17.93 4.36 8.77
CA MET A 363 17.73 2.94 9.09
C MET A 363 16.63 2.36 8.20
N ALA A 364 16.75 1.09 7.82
CA ALA A 364 15.80 0.40 6.97
C ALA A 364 15.48 -1.00 7.47
N CYS A 365 14.31 -1.51 7.07
CA CYS A 365 13.79 -2.81 7.47
C CYS A 365 12.77 -3.33 6.45
N GLY A 366 12.58 -4.65 6.38
CA GLY A 366 11.64 -5.32 5.47
C GLY A 366 12.31 -6.11 4.33
N ALA A 367 11.57 -6.35 3.25
CA ALA A 367 12.02 -7.13 2.11
C ALA A 367 13.20 -6.47 1.38
N ASN A 368 14.22 -7.27 1.04
CA ASN A 368 15.41 -6.79 0.33
C ASN A 368 15.87 -7.73 -0.81
N SER A 369 15.00 -8.59 -1.34
CA SER A 369 15.35 -9.58 -2.38
C SER A 369 15.93 -8.94 -3.66
N PHE A 370 15.61 -7.67 -3.90
CA PHE A 370 16.09 -6.88 -5.03
C PHE A 370 17.00 -5.72 -4.60
N THR A 371 17.57 -5.78 -3.39
CA THR A 371 18.40 -4.70 -2.82
C THR A 371 17.70 -3.35 -2.72
N GLN A 372 16.36 -3.34 -2.65
CA GLN A 372 15.54 -2.13 -2.61
C GLN A 372 15.68 -1.32 -1.31
N LEU A 373 16.24 -1.91 -0.25
CA LEU A 373 16.61 -1.18 0.98
C LEU A 373 17.96 -0.46 0.85
N GLY A 374 18.65 -0.58 -0.29
CA GLY A 374 19.99 -0.02 -0.46
C GLY A 374 21.06 -0.81 0.31
N ILE A 375 20.82 -2.08 0.61
CA ILE A 375 21.75 -2.97 1.34
C ILE A 375 22.19 -4.09 0.39
N ASP A 376 23.46 -4.49 0.47
CA ASP A 376 24.08 -5.43 -0.48
C ASP A 376 23.59 -6.89 -0.34
N THR A 377 22.97 -7.24 0.79
CA THR A 377 22.38 -8.57 0.99
C THR A 377 21.04 -8.68 0.28
N LYS A 378 20.65 -9.89 -0.15
CA LYS A 378 19.33 -10.14 -0.76
C LYS A 378 18.33 -10.77 0.21
N THR A 379 18.60 -10.68 1.51
CA THR A 379 17.77 -11.27 2.56
C THR A 379 16.88 -10.21 3.20
N PRO A 380 15.65 -10.54 3.58
CA PRO A 380 14.82 -9.62 4.36
C PRO A 380 15.51 -9.21 5.66
N VAL A 381 15.25 -7.98 6.09
CA VAL A 381 15.77 -7.37 7.31
C VAL A 381 14.65 -7.32 8.34
N TYR A 382 14.75 -8.07 9.43
CA TYR A 382 13.69 -8.19 10.45
C TYR A 382 13.83 -7.21 11.61
N GLU A 383 15.05 -6.72 11.84
CA GLU A 383 15.34 -5.64 12.79
C GLU A 383 15.97 -4.47 12.02
N PRO A 384 15.56 -3.22 12.27
CA PRO A 384 16.07 -2.08 11.53
C PRO A 384 17.59 -1.99 11.59
N ILE A 385 18.24 -1.84 10.44
CA ILE A 385 19.69 -1.65 10.34
C ILE A 385 20.03 -0.32 9.65
N LYS A 386 21.20 0.22 9.94
CA LYS A 386 21.70 1.42 9.27
C LYS A 386 22.03 1.11 7.79
N VAL A 387 21.60 2.00 6.89
CA VAL A 387 21.87 1.88 5.44
C VAL A 387 23.13 2.68 5.10
N ASP A 388 24.30 2.03 5.17
CA ASP A 388 25.57 2.72 4.95
C ASP A 388 25.72 3.24 3.51
N ASN A 389 25.15 2.55 2.52
CA ASN A 389 25.17 3.01 1.12
C ASN A 389 24.47 4.36 0.92
N PHE A 390 23.56 4.78 1.82
CA PHE A 390 22.90 6.08 1.72
C PHE A 390 23.74 7.23 2.29
N SER A 391 24.84 6.93 2.98
CA SER A 391 25.75 7.96 3.53
C SER A 391 26.43 8.82 2.46
N MET A 392 26.49 8.34 1.21
CA MET A 392 27.00 9.11 0.07
C MET A 392 26.06 10.22 -0.40
N ILE A 393 24.77 10.14 -0.06
CA ILE A 393 23.76 11.13 -0.42
C ILE A 393 23.73 12.17 0.69
N LYS A 394 24.11 13.41 0.37
CA LYS A 394 24.09 14.50 1.33
C LYS A 394 22.65 14.90 1.61
N ASN A 395 22.26 14.90 2.89
CA ASN A 395 20.96 15.39 3.36
C ASN A 395 19.76 14.86 2.55
N ILE A 396 19.31 13.65 2.87
CA ILE A 396 18.11 13.07 2.26
C ILE A 396 16.86 13.85 2.70
N GLN A 397 16.09 14.33 1.71
CA GLN A 397 14.82 15.05 1.89
C GLN A 397 13.63 14.07 1.93
N LYS A 398 13.54 13.14 0.98
CA LYS A 398 12.43 12.19 0.86
C LYS A 398 12.92 10.84 0.35
N ILE A 399 12.27 9.77 0.79
CA ILE A 399 12.42 8.43 0.24
C ILE A 399 11.03 7.97 -0.23
N ALA A 400 10.93 7.44 -1.43
CA ALA A 400 9.71 6.86 -1.99
C ALA A 400 9.98 5.42 -2.42
N CYS A 401 9.13 4.49 -1.99
CA CYS A 401 9.39 3.05 -2.16
C CYS A 401 8.29 2.41 -2.99
N GLY A 402 8.66 1.78 -4.11
CA GLY A 402 7.78 0.84 -4.81
C GLY A 402 7.85 -0.56 -4.21
N LEU A 403 7.34 -1.59 -4.91
CA LEU A 403 7.39 -2.97 -4.41
C LEU A 403 8.83 -3.51 -4.33
N GLN A 404 9.67 -3.12 -5.29
CA GLN A 404 10.99 -3.72 -5.52
C GLN A 404 12.07 -2.69 -5.86
N HIS A 405 11.77 -1.40 -5.71
CA HIS A 405 12.70 -0.30 -5.95
C HIS A 405 12.42 0.87 -4.99
N THR A 406 13.41 1.73 -4.81
CA THR A 406 13.34 2.90 -3.95
C THR A 406 14.00 4.09 -4.64
N LEU A 407 13.32 5.23 -4.60
CA LEU A 407 13.84 6.53 -4.99
C LEU A 407 14.25 7.34 -3.75
N ILE A 408 15.35 8.07 -3.88
CA ILE A 408 15.88 8.94 -2.84
C ILE A 408 16.04 10.34 -3.42
N LEU A 409 15.43 11.34 -2.79
CA LEU A 409 15.57 12.76 -3.13
C LEU A 409 16.42 13.45 -2.08
N ASP A 410 17.45 14.18 -2.51
CA ASP A 410 18.20 15.09 -1.63
C ASP A 410 17.67 16.53 -1.68
N TYR A 411 18.13 17.38 -0.78
CA TYR A 411 17.73 18.80 -0.75
C TYR A 411 18.31 19.65 -1.87
N GLU A 412 19.27 19.13 -2.64
CA GLU A 412 19.82 19.79 -3.82
C GLU A 412 18.94 19.53 -5.06
N GLY A 413 17.94 18.66 -4.94
CA GLY A 413 17.01 18.30 -6.01
C GLY A 413 17.52 17.19 -6.93
N ASN A 414 18.53 16.43 -6.49
CA ASN A 414 18.99 15.23 -7.19
C ASN A 414 18.17 14.01 -6.76
N VAL A 415 17.89 13.12 -7.70
CA VAL A 415 17.18 11.87 -7.45
C VAL A 415 18.10 10.68 -7.69
N PHE A 416 18.07 9.73 -6.77
CA PHE A 416 18.82 8.49 -6.85
C PHE A 416 17.88 7.29 -6.81
N GLY A 417 18.27 6.17 -7.42
CA GLY A 417 17.54 4.91 -7.40
C GLY A 417 18.34 3.76 -6.80
N VAL A 418 17.66 2.86 -6.10
CA VAL A 418 18.14 1.53 -5.71
C VAL A 418 17.04 0.49 -5.94
N GLY A 419 17.41 -0.76 -6.12
CA GLY A 419 16.49 -1.89 -6.25
C GLY A 419 16.56 -2.63 -7.59
N ARG A 420 15.43 -3.22 -7.98
CA ARG A 420 15.24 -3.93 -9.25
C ARG A 420 15.36 -2.97 -10.43
N VAL A 421 16.01 -3.43 -11.50
CA VAL A 421 16.27 -2.62 -12.71
C VAL A 421 15.26 -2.84 -13.84
N ASP A 422 14.56 -3.97 -13.79
CA ASP A 422 13.60 -4.37 -14.83
C ASP A 422 12.50 -3.33 -15.03
N ASP A 423 11.96 -3.29 -16.25
CA ASP A 423 10.82 -2.46 -16.67
C ASP A 423 11.07 -0.95 -16.55
N GLY A 424 12.33 -0.51 -16.45
CA GLY A 424 12.69 0.91 -16.43
C GLY A 424 12.42 1.64 -15.11
N ARG A 425 12.04 0.94 -14.04
CA ARG A 425 11.59 1.54 -12.77
C ARG A 425 12.60 2.44 -12.04
N LEU A 426 13.89 2.34 -12.39
CA LEU A 426 14.95 3.24 -11.87
C LEU A 426 15.26 4.43 -12.78
N GLY A 427 14.75 4.47 -14.01
CA GLY A 427 14.93 5.61 -14.91
C GLY A 427 16.37 5.80 -15.40
N VAL A 428 17.18 4.74 -15.38
CA VAL A 428 18.58 4.76 -15.82
C VAL A 428 18.82 3.62 -16.79
N LEU A 429 19.32 3.93 -17.97
CA LEU A 429 19.63 2.95 -19.00
C LEU A 429 20.87 2.10 -18.64
N ASN A 430 20.95 0.93 -19.28
CA ASN A 430 22.12 0.05 -19.28
C ASN A 430 22.50 -0.53 -17.90
N LEU A 431 21.56 -0.58 -16.96
CA LEU A 431 21.74 -1.29 -15.70
C LEU A 431 21.53 -2.79 -15.91
N LYS A 432 22.50 -3.61 -15.49
CA LYS A 432 22.49 -5.07 -15.72
C LYS A 432 22.10 -5.90 -14.50
N HIS A 433 22.14 -5.30 -13.31
CA HIS A 433 21.93 -5.98 -12.04
C HIS A 433 21.20 -5.05 -11.07
N ASN A 434 20.50 -5.65 -10.09
CA ASN A 434 19.88 -4.90 -9.00
C ASN A 434 20.90 -3.98 -8.31
N ILE A 435 20.44 -2.78 -7.96
CA ILE A 435 21.28 -1.69 -7.48
C ILE A 435 21.12 -1.58 -5.96
N SER A 436 22.18 -1.85 -5.20
CA SER A 436 22.20 -1.61 -3.74
C SER A 436 22.85 -0.27 -3.38
N LYS A 437 23.77 0.21 -4.22
CA LYS A 437 24.43 1.51 -4.08
C LYS A 437 23.70 2.56 -4.93
N PRO A 438 23.15 3.64 -4.35
CA PRO A 438 22.34 4.59 -5.08
C PRO A 438 22.96 5.09 -6.38
N VAL A 439 22.22 4.97 -7.49
CA VAL A 439 22.60 5.53 -8.79
C VAL A 439 21.85 6.83 -9.04
N ASN A 440 22.57 7.89 -9.44
CA ASN A 440 21.98 9.20 -9.75
C ASN A 440 21.23 9.15 -11.10
N ILE A 441 19.97 9.59 -11.10
CA ILE A 441 19.13 9.77 -12.29
C ILE A 441 19.40 11.17 -12.89
N LYS A 442 20.52 11.29 -13.60
CA LYS A 442 21.07 12.58 -14.07
C LYS A 442 20.18 13.39 -15.02
N THR A 443 19.17 12.76 -15.62
CA THR A 443 18.22 13.41 -16.52
C THR A 443 17.19 14.26 -15.78
N LEU A 444 16.98 14.00 -14.49
CA LEU A 444 16.14 14.81 -13.61
C LEU A 444 16.94 15.97 -13.01
N LYS A 445 16.33 17.15 -12.93
CA LYS A 445 16.93 18.36 -12.38
C LYS A 445 15.91 19.13 -11.55
N SER A 446 16.39 19.78 -10.49
CA SER A 446 15.57 20.68 -9.67
C SER A 446 14.30 20.00 -9.13
N ILE A 447 14.39 18.72 -8.74
CA ILE A 447 13.25 17.96 -8.24
C ILE A 447 12.89 18.42 -6.82
N VAL A 448 11.60 18.57 -6.55
CA VAL A 448 11.06 18.98 -5.26
C VAL A 448 10.26 17.90 -4.57
N ASP A 449 9.75 16.92 -5.33
CA ASP A 449 9.02 15.79 -4.79
C ASP A 449 9.20 14.54 -5.65
N ILE A 450 9.10 13.38 -5.02
CA ILE A 450 9.19 12.06 -5.66
C ILE A 450 8.11 11.13 -5.13
N ASP A 451 7.66 10.18 -5.94
CA ASP A 451 6.81 9.09 -5.49
C ASP A 451 7.09 7.79 -6.27
N ALA A 452 6.66 6.65 -5.73
CA ALA A 452 6.82 5.36 -6.38
C ALA A 452 5.57 4.49 -6.15
N GLY A 453 5.02 3.97 -7.25
CA GLY A 453 3.97 2.95 -7.23
C GLY A 453 4.55 1.55 -7.32
N GLY A 454 3.73 0.56 -7.68
CA GLY A 454 4.15 -0.84 -7.70
C GLY A 454 5.45 -1.12 -8.47
N SER A 455 5.49 -0.68 -9.73
CA SER A 455 6.65 -0.78 -10.64
C SER A 455 6.89 0.51 -11.43
N VAL A 456 6.38 1.64 -10.92
CA VAL A 456 6.46 2.96 -11.55
C VAL A 456 7.04 3.98 -10.59
N SER A 457 7.58 5.05 -11.15
CA SER A 457 8.32 6.08 -10.44
C SER A 457 7.93 7.45 -10.97
N PHE A 458 7.88 8.43 -10.08
CA PHE A 458 7.51 9.81 -10.40
C PHE A 458 8.46 10.81 -9.75
N ALA A 459 8.66 11.93 -10.45
CA ALA A 459 9.40 13.08 -9.95
C ALA A 459 8.70 14.37 -10.38
N ILE A 460 8.64 15.36 -9.49
CA ILE A 460 8.04 16.68 -9.74
C ILE A 460 9.15 17.72 -9.60
N ASP A 461 9.29 18.60 -10.58
CA ASP A 461 10.26 19.71 -10.52
C ASP A 461 9.71 20.98 -9.85
N GLN A 462 10.55 21.99 -9.70
CA GLN A 462 10.20 23.29 -9.10
C GLN A 462 9.10 24.06 -9.86
N GLU A 463 8.88 23.76 -11.14
CA GLU A 463 7.86 24.39 -11.98
C GLU A 463 6.52 23.63 -11.93
N GLY A 464 6.48 22.48 -11.23
CA GLY A 464 5.32 21.61 -11.12
C GLY A 464 5.10 20.74 -12.35
N ASN A 465 6.12 20.55 -13.18
CA ASN A 465 6.10 19.52 -14.21
C ASN A 465 6.32 18.16 -13.55
N VAL A 466 5.64 17.14 -14.06
CA VAL A 466 5.74 15.78 -13.54
C VAL A 466 6.36 14.84 -14.58
N TYR A 467 7.37 14.10 -14.16
CA TYR A 467 8.05 13.08 -14.92
C TYR A 467 7.68 11.71 -14.39
N SER A 468 7.58 10.72 -15.26
CA SER A 468 7.36 9.33 -14.87
C SER A 468 8.27 8.37 -15.64
N PHE A 469 8.55 7.23 -15.03
CA PHE A 469 9.31 6.13 -15.61
C PHE A 469 8.92 4.81 -14.94
N GLY A 470 9.21 3.68 -15.57
CA GLY A 470 8.78 2.35 -15.13
C GLY A 470 7.78 1.68 -16.07
N MET A 471 7.13 0.64 -15.55
CA MET A 471 6.25 -0.27 -16.29
C MET A 471 5.00 0.45 -16.84
N GLY A 472 4.69 0.24 -18.12
CA GLY A 472 3.64 0.93 -18.85
C GLY A 472 2.29 0.21 -18.94
N ASP A 473 2.24 -1.10 -18.70
CA ASP A 473 1.08 -1.97 -19.01
C ASP A 473 -0.28 -1.48 -18.47
N THR A 474 -0.26 -0.81 -17.33
CA THR A 474 -1.46 -0.31 -16.62
C THR A 474 -1.76 1.15 -16.92
N ALA A 475 -1.01 1.77 -17.83
CA ALA A 475 -1.05 3.19 -18.18
C ALA A 475 -0.88 4.18 -17.02
N GLN A 476 -0.29 3.74 -15.91
CA GLN A 476 -0.03 4.55 -14.71
C GLN A 476 1.00 5.65 -14.94
N THR A 477 1.89 5.47 -15.92
CA THR A 477 2.92 6.47 -16.28
C THR A 477 2.31 7.69 -16.97
N GLY A 478 1.07 7.61 -17.47
CA GLY A 478 0.46 8.71 -18.23
C GLY A 478 1.01 8.88 -19.65
N HIS A 479 1.83 7.94 -20.13
CA HIS A 479 2.41 7.91 -21.48
C HIS A 479 1.71 6.96 -22.45
N GLY A 480 0.65 6.31 -22.01
CA GLY A 480 0.08 5.14 -22.71
C GLY A 480 0.56 3.84 -22.08
N SER A 481 0.67 2.79 -22.89
CA SER A 481 0.91 1.42 -22.41
C SER A 481 2.37 0.97 -22.57
N GLU A 482 3.29 1.87 -22.90
CA GLU A 482 4.70 1.56 -23.13
C GLU A 482 5.53 1.74 -21.86
N ASP A 483 6.48 0.85 -21.65
CA ASP A 483 7.50 0.98 -20.59
C ASP A 483 8.39 2.20 -20.86
N ILE A 484 8.64 2.95 -19.80
CA ILE A 484 9.39 4.21 -19.86
C ILE A 484 10.71 4.03 -19.11
N PHE A 485 11.80 3.82 -19.85
CA PHE A 485 13.11 3.46 -19.27
C PHE A 485 13.92 4.65 -18.75
N GLU A 486 13.56 5.87 -19.14
CA GLU A 486 14.14 7.11 -18.66
C GLU A 486 13.03 8.10 -18.30
N PRO A 487 13.21 8.97 -17.29
CA PRO A 487 12.19 9.93 -16.88
C PRO A 487 11.67 10.76 -18.05
N LYS A 488 10.35 10.67 -18.29
CA LYS A 488 9.68 11.36 -19.39
C LYS A 488 8.58 12.26 -18.85
N LEU A 489 8.56 13.51 -19.32
CA LEU A 489 7.58 14.53 -18.95
C LEU A 489 6.16 14.08 -19.34
N ILE A 490 5.24 13.97 -18.39
CA ILE A 490 3.86 13.62 -18.68
C ILE A 490 3.16 14.80 -19.36
N GLU A 491 2.62 14.57 -20.54
CA GLU A 491 1.89 15.58 -21.32
C GLU A 491 0.40 15.25 -21.43
N GLY A 492 -0.44 16.26 -21.28
CA GLY A 492 -1.89 16.10 -21.46
C GLY A 492 -2.65 17.42 -21.39
N LYS A 493 -3.86 17.44 -21.98
CA LYS A 493 -4.71 18.63 -22.01
C LYS A 493 -4.95 19.21 -20.60
N GLN A 494 -5.11 18.34 -19.60
CA GLN A 494 -5.33 18.75 -18.20
C GLN A 494 -4.07 19.31 -17.53
N LEU A 495 -2.87 19.05 -18.06
CA LEU A 495 -1.60 19.48 -17.47
C LEU A 495 -1.12 20.83 -18.00
N TYR A 496 -1.50 21.24 -19.22
CA TYR A 496 -1.03 22.49 -19.81
C TYR A 496 -1.37 23.73 -18.97
N SER A 497 -2.54 23.75 -18.36
CA SER A 497 -3.05 24.85 -17.52
C SER A 497 -2.89 24.58 -16.02
N ARG A 498 -2.08 23.59 -15.62
CA ARG A 498 -1.99 23.16 -14.21
C ARG A 498 -0.57 22.99 -13.71
N ILE A 499 -0.42 23.17 -12.40
CA ILE A 499 0.80 22.90 -11.64
C ILE A 499 0.53 21.66 -10.80
N ILE A 500 1.36 20.62 -10.94
CA ILE A 500 1.27 19.41 -10.12
C ILE A 500 2.03 19.64 -8.82
N HIS A 501 1.37 19.37 -7.70
CA HIS A 501 1.96 19.53 -6.37
C HIS A 501 2.28 18.19 -5.71
N ARG A 502 1.46 17.16 -5.99
CA ARG A 502 1.66 15.80 -5.48
C ARG A 502 1.26 14.79 -6.53
N VAL A 503 1.92 13.64 -6.44
CA VAL A 503 1.58 12.42 -7.16
C VAL A 503 1.59 11.27 -6.17
N THR A 504 0.62 10.37 -6.31
CA THR A 504 0.54 9.12 -5.54
C THR A 504 0.14 8.00 -6.48
N ALA A 505 0.85 6.88 -6.45
CA ALA A 505 0.58 5.75 -7.32
C ALA A 505 0.26 4.46 -6.56
N GLY A 506 -0.82 3.81 -6.99
CA GLY A 506 -1.22 2.49 -6.51
C GLY A 506 -0.56 1.37 -7.31
N ALA A 507 -1.22 0.21 -7.33
CA ALA A 507 -0.77 -0.94 -8.12
C ALA A 507 -1.05 -0.78 -9.62
N GLN A 508 -2.16 -0.10 -9.97
CA GLN A 508 -2.64 0.01 -11.36
C GLN A 508 -3.22 1.38 -11.73
N HIS A 509 -3.16 2.36 -10.84
CA HIS A 509 -3.61 3.74 -11.10
C HIS A 509 -2.68 4.77 -10.45
N THR A 510 -2.79 6.02 -10.88
CA THR A 510 -2.05 7.16 -10.35
C THR A 510 -2.99 8.33 -10.15
N LEU A 511 -2.87 9.03 -9.02
CA LEU A 511 -3.57 10.27 -8.72
C LEU A 511 -2.59 11.44 -8.65
N PHE A 512 -3.07 12.61 -9.04
CA PHE A 512 -2.31 13.87 -8.96
C PHE A 512 -3.15 14.92 -8.24
N LEU A 513 -2.51 15.68 -7.35
CA LEU A 513 -3.08 16.91 -6.79
C LEU A 513 -2.53 18.10 -7.58
N ALA A 514 -3.42 18.88 -8.17
CA ALA A 514 -3.05 19.96 -9.08
C ALA A 514 -3.81 21.25 -8.82
N THR A 515 -3.20 22.40 -9.09
CA THR A 515 -3.89 23.70 -9.13
C THR A 515 -3.87 24.26 -10.54
N SER A 516 -4.76 25.21 -10.85
CA SER A 516 -4.59 26.07 -12.02
C SER A 516 -3.28 26.87 -11.93
N LYS A 517 -2.71 27.17 -13.10
CA LYS A 517 -1.55 28.07 -13.26
C LYS A 517 -1.90 29.53 -13.02
#